data_AF-A0A7X6CVM5-F1
#
_entry.id   AF-A0A7X6CVM5-F1
#
_cell.length_a   1.000
_cell.length_b   1.000
_cell.length_c   1.000
_cell.angle_alpha   90.00
_cell.angle_beta   90.00
_cell.angle_gamma   90.00
#
_symmetry.space_group_name_H-M   'P 1'
#
loop_
_entity.id
_entity.type
_entity.pdbx_description
1 polymer ?
#
loop_
_entity_poly.entity_id
_entity_poly.type
_entity_poly.pdbx_seq_one_letter_code
_entity_poly.pdbx_strand_id
1 'polypeptide(L)'
;MNKSTVSDFRSVKQTKIDKYRQTNGGETVTHSDREMWRINIENDADQACSIYGAAAVDGVFQRYDATCFDDLSPSYYEEVFGDLELMINDN
;
A
#
# COMPACT_ATOMS: atom_id res chain seq x y z
N MET A 1 -4.78 -15.79 -25.10
CA MET A 1 -3.56 -15.32 -24.39
C MET A 1 -3.64 -13.81 -24.32
N ASN A 2 -4.22 -13.30 -23.24
CA ASN A 2 -4.87 -12.01 -23.21
C ASN A 2 -3.95 -11.07 -22.45
N LYS A 3 -3.30 -10.14 -23.16
CA LYS A 3 -2.46 -9.09 -22.57
C LYS A 3 -3.27 -7.98 -21.88
N SER A 4 -4.56 -8.20 -21.61
CA SER A 4 -5.51 -7.17 -21.19
C SER A 4 -5.46 -6.80 -19.70
N THR A 5 -4.79 -7.56 -18.85
CA THR A 5 -4.88 -7.33 -17.40
C THR A 5 -3.91 -6.25 -16.89
N VAL A 6 -2.77 -6.04 -17.55
CA VAL A 6 -1.71 -5.14 -17.02
C VAL A 6 -2.02 -3.65 -17.21
N SER A 7 -2.81 -3.29 -18.22
CA SER A 7 -3.12 -1.90 -18.55
C SER A 7 -4.13 -1.25 -17.59
N ASP A 8 -5.10 -2.03 -17.11
CA ASP A 8 -6.13 -1.52 -16.19
C ASP A 8 -5.58 -1.28 -14.79
N PHE A 9 -4.70 -2.17 -14.29
CA PHE A 9 -4.05 -1.97 -12.99
C PHE A 9 -3.13 -0.74 -12.97
N ARG A 10 -2.39 -0.49 -14.06
CA ARG A 10 -1.56 0.72 -14.20
C ARG A 10 -2.40 1.98 -14.27
N SER A 11 -3.58 1.92 -14.89
CA SER A 11 -4.55 3.01 -14.99
C SER A 11 -5.15 3.37 -13.61
N VAL A 12 -5.49 2.38 -12.78
CA VAL A 12 -5.99 2.61 -11.40
C VAL A 12 -4.91 3.20 -10.50
N LYS A 13 -3.66 2.71 -10.58
CA LYS A 13 -2.51 3.28 -9.84
C LYS A 13 -2.28 4.76 -10.25
N GLN A 14 -2.35 5.06 -11.55
CA GLN A 14 -2.22 6.44 -12.06
C GLN A 14 -3.38 7.33 -11.60
N THR A 15 -4.61 6.82 -11.54
CA THR A 15 -5.79 7.58 -11.10
C THR A 15 -5.73 7.93 -9.61
N LYS A 16 -5.20 7.05 -8.75
CA LYS A 16 -4.96 7.37 -7.32
C LYS A 16 -3.84 8.40 -7.15
N ILE A 17 -2.74 8.28 -7.90
CA ILE A 17 -1.62 9.23 -7.90
C ILE A 17 -2.06 10.62 -8.41
N ASP A 18 -2.87 10.67 -9.47
CA ASP A 18 -3.33 11.93 -10.08
C ASP A 18 -4.36 12.67 -9.23
N LYS A 19 -5.12 11.96 -8.38
CA LYS A 19 -6.03 12.57 -7.40
C LYS A 19 -5.29 13.43 -6.35
N TYR A 20 -4.06 13.05 -5.99
CA TYR A 20 -3.28 13.74 -4.94
C TYR A 20 -2.22 14.71 -5.49
N ARG A 21 -1.89 14.66 -6.78
CA ARG A 21 -1.01 15.67 -7.45
C ARG A 21 -1.66 17.04 -7.63
N GLN A 22 -2.95 17.21 -7.35
CA GLN A 22 -3.69 18.47 -7.62
C GLN A 22 -3.76 19.47 -6.45
N THR A 23 -2.96 19.32 -5.39
CA THR A 23 -2.89 20.37 -4.36
C THR A 23 -1.46 20.80 -4.04
N ASN A 24 -1.09 21.91 -4.69
CA ASN A 24 -0.19 22.97 -4.22
C ASN A 24 1.32 22.67 -4.12
N GLY A 25 2.02 23.06 -5.19
CA GLY A 25 3.13 24.03 -5.13
C GLY A 25 4.15 23.87 -4.00
N GLY A 26 5.15 23.03 -4.25
CA GLY A 26 6.53 23.14 -3.76
C GLY A 26 6.79 23.61 -2.33
N GLU A 27 6.90 22.68 -1.38
CA GLU A 27 7.89 22.72 -0.29
C GLU A 27 7.93 21.38 0.50
N THR A 28 9.15 20.90 0.79
CA THR A 28 9.54 19.80 1.71
C THR A 28 9.35 18.32 1.29
N VAL A 29 10.33 17.79 0.54
CA VAL A 29 10.47 16.37 0.14
C VAL A 29 10.99 15.47 1.29
N THR A 30 10.45 15.59 2.50
CA THR A 30 10.88 14.70 3.62
C THR A 30 9.73 14.24 4.51
N HIS A 31 8.65 15.02 4.60
CA HIS A 31 7.41 14.58 5.26
C HIS A 31 6.48 13.82 4.31
N SER A 32 6.73 13.88 3.00
CA SER A 32 5.92 13.25 1.95
C SER A 32 6.08 11.73 1.89
N ASP A 33 7.28 11.20 2.11
CA ASP A 33 7.57 9.80 1.77
C ASP A 33 6.94 8.84 2.78
N ARG A 34 7.03 9.16 4.08
CA ARG A 34 6.33 8.40 5.11
C ARG A 34 4.82 8.42 4.91
N GLU A 35 4.25 9.57 4.51
CA GLU A 35 2.80 9.70 4.32
C GLU A 35 2.33 8.97 3.06
N MET A 36 3.12 8.99 1.98
CA MET A 36 2.86 8.15 0.81
C MET A 36 2.87 6.67 1.16
N TRP A 37 3.85 6.22 1.96
CA TRP A 37 3.89 4.84 2.44
C TRP A 37 2.71 4.49 3.34
N ARG A 38 2.34 5.39 4.26
CA ARG A 38 1.16 5.24 5.12
C ARG A 38 -0.07 4.97 4.27
N ILE A 39 -0.35 5.88 3.32
CA ILE A 39 -1.53 5.80 2.47
C ILE A 39 -1.56 4.50 1.67
N ASN A 40 -0.42 4.08 1.10
CA ASN A 40 -0.36 2.85 0.30
C ASN A 40 -0.61 1.61 1.18
N ILE A 41 0.09 1.52 2.31
CA ILE A 41 0.02 0.36 3.20
C ILE A 41 -1.35 0.27 3.89
N GLU A 42 -1.92 1.38 4.37
CA GLU A 42 -3.26 1.38 5.00
C GLU A 42 -4.35 1.02 3.99
N ASN A 43 -4.28 1.51 2.74
CA ASN A 43 -5.25 1.14 1.70
C ASN A 43 -5.22 -0.35 1.36
N ASP A 44 -4.02 -0.93 1.24
CA ASP A 44 -3.88 -2.34 0.89
C ASP A 44 -4.19 -3.23 2.10
N ALA A 45 -3.86 -2.80 3.33
CA ALA A 45 -4.30 -3.47 4.55
C ALA A 45 -5.83 -3.50 4.66
N ASP A 46 -6.52 -2.41 4.36
CA ASP A 46 -8.00 -2.36 4.35
C ASP A 46 -8.59 -3.31 3.30
N GLN A 47 -8.05 -3.29 2.08
CA GLN A 47 -8.49 -4.17 1.01
C GLN A 47 -8.25 -5.65 1.35
N ALA A 48 -7.05 -5.96 1.84
CA ALA A 48 -6.67 -7.30 2.25
C ALA A 48 -7.52 -7.79 3.44
N CYS A 49 -7.82 -6.92 4.40
CA CYS A 49 -8.71 -7.21 5.53
C CYS A 49 -10.13 -7.51 5.04
N SER A 50 -10.63 -6.80 4.03
CA SER A 50 -11.93 -7.07 3.43
C SER A 50 -12.02 -8.43 2.73
N ILE A 51 -10.92 -9.00 2.25
CA ILE A 51 -10.88 -10.27 1.52
C ILE A 51 -10.60 -11.45 2.48
N TYR A 52 -9.62 -11.29 3.36
CA TYR A 52 -9.06 -12.37 4.19
C TYR A 52 -9.32 -12.22 5.69
N GLY A 53 -9.84 -11.07 6.12
CA GLY A 53 -10.09 -10.74 7.53
C GLY A 53 -8.87 -10.15 8.25
N ALA A 54 -9.15 -9.50 9.38
CA ALA A 54 -8.14 -8.78 10.17
C ALA A 54 -6.98 -9.67 10.62
N ALA A 55 -7.27 -10.92 11.05
CA ALA A 55 -6.23 -11.84 11.52
C ALA A 55 -5.15 -12.15 10.46
N ALA A 56 -5.51 -12.14 9.17
CA ALA A 56 -4.55 -12.35 8.09
C ALA A 56 -3.62 -11.13 7.93
N VAL A 57 -4.18 -9.92 8.00
CA VAL A 57 -3.43 -8.66 7.94
C VAL A 57 -2.55 -8.46 9.17
N ASP A 58 -3.06 -8.76 10.36
CA ASP A 58 -2.28 -8.76 11.60
C ASP A 58 -1.06 -9.68 11.47
N GLY A 59 -1.26 -10.86 10.87
CA GLY A 59 -0.17 -11.80 10.57
C GLY A 59 0.87 -11.28 9.59
N VAL A 60 0.57 -10.28 8.76
CA VAL A 60 1.56 -9.57 7.93
C VAL A 60 2.42 -8.68 8.80
N PHE A 61 1.82 -7.75 9.55
CA PHE A 61 2.56 -6.82 10.40
C PHE A 61 3.40 -7.54 11.47
N GLN A 62 2.88 -8.61 12.05
CA GLN A 62 3.57 -9.39 13.08
C GLN A 62 4.86 -10.06 12.58
N ARG A 63 5.02 -10.33 11.27
CA ARG A 63 6.30 -10.84 10.72
C ARG A 63 7.43 -9.83 10.80
N TYR A 64 7.10 -8.55 10.94
CA TYR A 64 8.02 -7.43 10.97
C TYR A 64 8.02 -6.73 12.35
N ASP A 65 7.62 -7.46 13.40
CA ASP A 65 7.53 -6.97 14.79
C ASP A 65 6.66 -5.71 14.96
N ALA A 66 5.62 -5.57 14.13
CA ALA A 66 4.68 -4.45 14.13
C ALA A 66 3.24 -4.92 14.38
N THR A 67 2.38 -3.99 14.81
CA THR A 67 0.93 -4.20 14.94
C THR A 67 0.14 -3.41 13.90
N CYS A 68 0.71 -2.33 13.38
CA CYS A 68 0.13 -1.50 12.34
C CYS A 68 1.21 -0.67 11.63
N PHE A 69 0.82 0.30 10.81
CA PHE A 69 1.80 1.19 10.16
C PHE A 69 2.55 2.09 11.16
N ASP A 70 1.89 2.51 12.25
CA ASP A 70 2.46 3.51 13.16
C ASP A 70 3.66 2.99 13.96
N ASP A 71 3.73 1.69 14.25
CA ASP A 71 4.85 1.03 14.90
C ASP A 71 5.77 0.25 13.94
N LEU A 72 5.46 0.25 12.64
CA LEU A 72 6.29 -0.38 11.61
C LEU A 72 7.59 0.39 11.38
N SER A 73 8.72 -0.33 11.42
CA SER A 73 10.02 0.25 11.03
C SER A 73 9.98 0.71 9.57
N PRO A 74 10.45 1.93 9.25
CA PRO A 74 10.54 2.42 7.86
C PRO A 74 11.35 1.51 6.93
N SER A 75 12.27 0.71 7.48
CA SER A 75 13.04 -0.28 6.71
C SER A 75 12.22 -1.44 6.15
N TYR A 76 10.95 -1.58 6.56
CA TYR A 76 10.06 -2.68 6.16
C TYR A 76 8.84 -2.22 5.38
N TYR A 77 8.77 -0.94 4.99
CA TYR A 77 7.62 -0.42 4.24
C TYR A 77 7.46 -1.11 2.88
N GLU A 78 8.55 -1.32 2.15
CA GLU A 78 8.51 -1.97 0.84
C GLU A 78 8.08 -3.43 0.96
N GLU A 79 8.58 -4.16 1.95
CA GLU A 79 8.28 -5.56 2.21
C GLU A 79 6.83 -5.77 2.65
N VAL A 80 6.34 -4.98 3.62
CA VAL A 80 4.94 -5.06 4.06
C VAL A 80 4.00 -4.69 2.92
N PHE A 81 4.31 -3.65 2.15
CA PHE A 81 3.53 -3.29 0.97
C PHE A 81 3.51 -4.42 -0.06
N GLY A 82 4.66 -5.03 -0.35
CA GLY A 82 4.77 -6.16 -1.27
C GLY A 82 3.99 -7.39 -0.81
N ASP A 83 4.00 -7.71 0.48
CA ASP A 83 3.27 -8.82 1.07
C ASP A 83 1.75 -8.60 0.98
N LEU A 84 1.26 -7.38 1.24
CA LEU A 84 -0.16 -7.03 1.12
C LEU A 84 -0.62 -7.09 -0.35
N GLU A 85 0.16 -6.54 -1.27
CA GLU A 85 -0.12 -6.62 -2.71
C GLU A 85 -0.11 -8.07 -3.20
N LEU A 86 0.84 -8.90 -2.77
CA LEU A 86 0.85 -10.32 -3.10
C LEU A 86 -0.43 -10.99 -2.59
N MET A 87 -0.80 -10.74 -1.32
CA MET A 87 -2.00 -11.32 -0.73
C MET A 87 -3.27 -10.93 -1.49
N ILE A 88 -3.39 -9.69 -1.95
CA ILE A 88 -4.52 -9.20 -2.75
C ILE A 88 -4.55 -9.82 -4.16
N ASN A 89 -3.38 -10.00 -4.78
CA ASN A 89 -3.27 -10.39 -6.18
C ASN A 89 -3.17 -11.93 -6.41
N ASP A 90 -2.83 -12.72 -5.39
CA ASP A 90 -2.75 -14.19 -5.44
C ASP A 90 -4.12 -14.91 -5.33
N ASN A 91 -5.20 -14.24 -5.72
CA ASN A 91 -6.57 -14.77 -5.71
C ASN A 91 -6.83 -15.85 -6.77
#